data_AF-A0A2H0PNJ2-F1
#
_entry.id   AF-A0A2H0PNJ2-F1
#
_cell.length_a   1.000
_cell.length_b   1.000
_cell.length_c   1.000
_cell.angle_alpha   90.00
_cell.angle_beta   90.00
_cell.angle_gamma   90.00
#
_symmetry.space_group_name_H-M   'P 1'
#
loop_
_entity.id
_entity.type
_entity.pdbx_description
1 polymer ?
#
loop_
_entity_poly.entity_id
_entity_poly.type
_entity_poly.pdbx_seq_one_letter_code
_entity_poly.pdbx_strand_id
1 'polypeptide(L)'
;MEIPTSWHPFEIIRKWRLFWMDFYSDFELRHPETRRRLSIEISMGLVADRDQKIFQNIINRFQQARRVISFLDWPLLLDWNERRLQALCLVQIQKALGACHDLASNPLQIKIAERLREIQNLIRSHPIDDPPRFVDLIANRIAFSALREESSYLSSRVESLREAA
;
A
#
# COMPACT_ATOMS: atom_id res chain seq x y z
N MET A 1 19.29 -15.19 25.19
CA MET A 1 18.79 -13.90 24.66
C MET A 1 18.22 -14.21 23.29
N GLU A 2 16.89 -14.29 23.17
CA GLU A 2 16.25 -14.56 21.88
C GLU A 2 16.44 -13.34 20.99
N ILE A 3 17.13 -13.53 19.87
CA ILE A 3 17.25 -12.48 18.85
C ILE A 3 15.82 -12.31 18.31
N PRO A 4 15.25 -11.08 18.31
CA PRO A 4 13.93 -10.86 17.74
C PRO A 4 13.92 -11.37 16.31
N THR A 5 12.87 -12.09 15.89
CA THR A 5 12.78 -12.72 14.56
C THR A 5 12.99 -11.74 13.41
N SER A 6 12.76 -10.45 13.65
CA SER A 6 13.04 -9.33 12.73
C SER A 6 14.52 -9.10 12.40
N TRP A 7 15.45 -9.70 13.16
CA TRP A 7 16.91 -9.59 13.04
C TRP A 7 17.58 -10.84 12.46
N HIS A 8 16.81 -11.85 12.04
CA HIS A 8 17.40 -12.99 11.32
C HIS A 8 18.00 -12.53 9.99
N PRO A 9 19.20 -12.99 9.61
CA PRO A 9 19.86 -12.60 8.37
C PRO A 9 18.99 -12.81 7.12
N PHE A 10 18.19 -13.87 7.08
CA PHE A 10 17.26 -14.14 5.97
C PHE A 10 16.15 -13.09 5.85
N GLU A 11 15.60 -12.62 6.98
CA GLU A 11 14.59 -11.56 7.01
C GLU A 11 15.19 -10.21 6.62
N ILE A 12 16.43 -9.94 7.05
CA ILE A 12 17.17 -8.74 6.64
C ILE A 12 17.41 -8.77 5.11
N ILE A 13 17.88 -9.90 4.57
CA ILE A 13 18.10 -10.07 3.13
C ILE A 13 16.78 -9.95 2.35
N ARG A 14 15.68 -10.54 2.85
CA ARG A 14 14.35 -10.41 2.25
C ARG A 14 13.91 -8.96 2.21
N LYS A 15 14.04 -8.21 3.32
CA LYS A 15 13.71 -6.78 3.39
C LYS A 15 14.57 -5.94 2.45
N TRP A 16 15.85 -6.24 2.34
CA TRP A 16 16.74 -5.58 1.37
C TRP A 16 16.39 -5.91 -0.08
N ARG A 17 16.01 -7.15 -0.38
CA ARG A 17 15.56 -7.55 -1.71
C ARG A 17 14.24 -6.87 -2.07
N LEU A 18 13.30 -6.77 -1.14
CA LEU A 18 12.05 -6.03 -1.29
C LEU A 18 12.35 -4.55 -1.56
N PHE A 19 13.25 -3.94 -0.79
CA PHE A 19 13.70 -2.56 -1.01
C PHE A 19 14.26 -2.36 -2.43
N TRP A 20 15.10 -3.28 -2.91
CA TRP A 20 15.69 -3.21 -4.25
C TRP A 20 14.69 -3.43 -5.39
N MET A 21 13.73 -4.36 -5.24
CA MET A 21 12.70 -4.56 -6.27
C MET A 21 11.74 -3.36 -6.34
N ASP A 22 11.38 -2.80 -5.19
CA ASP A 22 10.50 -1.62 -5.12
C ASP A 22 11.19 -0.35 -5.66
N PHE A 23 12.53 -0.31 -5.64
CA PHE A 23 13.33 0.79 -6.18
C PHE A 23 13.13 0.97 -7.69
N TYR A 24 12.87 -0.11 -8.43
CA TYR A 24 12.53 -0.01 -9.87
C TYR A 24 11.19 0.71 -10.07
N SER A 25 10.19 0.39 -9.25
CA SER A 25 8.89 1.06 -9.28
C SER A 25 8.99 2.55 -8.90
N ASP A 26 9.90 2.92 -8.00
CA ASP A 26 10.18 4.33 -7.69
C ASP A 26 10.65 5.09 -8.95
N PHE A 27 11.51 4.47 -9.77
CA PHE A 27 11.98 5.10 -11.00
C PHE A 27 10.90 5.26 -12.06
N GLU A 28 9.93 4.35 -12.17
CA GLU A 28 8.83 4.51 -13.11
C GLU A 28 8.03 5.81 -12.86
N LEU A 29 7.97 6.25 -11.59
CA LEU A 29 7.28 7.48 -11.18
C LEU A 29 7.97 8.76 -11.64
N ARG A 30 9.17 8.70 -12.23
CA ARG A 30 9.85 9.90 -12.75
C ARG A 30 9.15 10.48 -13.98
N HIS A 31 8.33 9.68 -14.67
CA HIS A 31 7.60 10.08 -15.86
C HIS A 31 6.20 10.63 -15.52
N PRO A 32 5.82 11.81 -16.06
CA PRO A 32 4.53 12.44 -15.77
C PRO A 32 3.33 11.61 -16.23
N GLU A 33 3.48 10.90 -17.36
CA GLU A 33 2.44 10.01 -17.90
C GLU A 33 2.12 8.87 -16.95
N THR A 34 3.16 8.21 -16.41
CA THR A 34 3.01 7.15 -15.41
C THR A 34 2.30 7.69 -14.16
N ARG A 35 2.74 8.81 -13.61
CA ARG A 35 2.08 9.43 -12.43
C ARG A 35 0.62 9.75 -12.69
N ARG A 36 0.30 10.27 -13.87
CA ARG A 36 -1.08 10.56 -14.27
C ARG A 36 -1.92 9.28 -14.34
N ARG A 37 -1.42 8.23 -15.00
CA ARG A 37 -2.09 6.92 -15.06
C ARG A 37 -2.40 6.40 -13.66
N LEU A 38 -1.41 6.42 -12.78
CA LEU A 38 -1.54 5.94 -11.40
C LEU A 38 -2.51 6.78 -10.57
N SER A 39 -2.55 8.10 -10.77
CA SER A 39 -3.54 8.96 -10.12
C SER A 39 -4.97 8.58 -10.50
N ILE A 40 -5.19 8.21 -11.77
CA ILE A 40 -6.50 7.76 -12.29
C ILE A 40 -6.85 6.39 -11.72
N GLU A 41 -5.92 5.44 -11.73
CA GLU A 41 -6.10 4.10 -11.16
C GLU A 41 -6.55 4.17 -9.69
N ILE A 42 -5.88 5.01 -8.89
CA ILE A 42 -6.25 5.24 -7.48
C ILE A 42 -7.66 5.84 -7.41
N SER A 43 -7.95 6.87 -8.20
CA SER A 43 -9.23 7.59 -8.17
C SER A 43 -10.41 6.70 -8.55
N MET A 44 -10.25 5.80 -9.53
CA MET A 44 -11.28 4.84 -9.95
C MET A 44 -11.55 3.76 -8.90
N GLY A 45 -10.60 3.47 -8.02
CA GLY A 45 -10.73 2.47 -6.97
C GLY A 45 -11.39 2.95 -5.69
N LEU A 46 -11.68 4.25 -5.56
CA LEU A 46 -12.21 4.83 -4.33
C LEU A 46 -13.69 4.51 -4.13
N VAL A 47 -14.01 3.90 -2.99
CA VAL A 47 -15.39 3.53 -2.63
C VAL A 47 -15.90 4.33 -1.41
N ALA A 48 -15.05 5.02 -0.65
CA ALA A 48 -15.46 5.68 0.61
C ALA A 48 -14.82 7.06 0.88
N ASP A 49 -15.63 8.01 1.35
CA ASP A 49 -15.27 9.40 1.69
C ASP A 49 -14.20 9.55 2.79
N ARG A 50 -14.09 8.59 3.72
CA ARG A 50 -13.22 8.73 4.91
C ARG A 50 -11.72 8.82 4.59
N ASP A 51 -11.29 8.22 3.49
CA ASP A 51 -9.88 8.18 3.10
C ASP A 51 -9.57 9.23 2.00
N GLN A 52 -10.58 10.00 1.57
CA GLN A 52 -10.49 10.96 0.46
C GLN A 52 -9.38 11.99 0.67
N LYS A 53 -9.07 12.39 1.91
CA LYS A 53 -7.99 13.33 2.22
C LYS A 53 -6.59 12.76 1.90
N ILE A 54 -6.33 11.49 2.23
CA ILE A 54 -5.06 10.82 1.93
C ILE A 54 -4.91 10.69 0.41
N PHE A 55 -5.98 10.26 -0.26
CA PHE A 55 -6.00 10.11 -1.71
C PHE A 55 -5.85 11.45 -2.44
N GLN A 56 -6.54 12.50 -1.99
CA GLN A 56 -6.47 13.82 -2.60
C GLN A 56 -5.05 14.40 -2.48
N ASN A 57 -4.35 14.18 -1.37
CA ASN A 57 -2.95 14.60 -1.23
C ASN A 57 -2.03 13.90 -2.26
N ILE A 58 -2.23 12.61 -2.50
CA ILE A 58 -1.48 11.84 -3.51
C ILE A 58 -1.78 12.35 -4.92
N ILE A 59 -3.07 12.48 -5.25
CA ILE A 59 -3.54 12.95 -6.55
C ILE A 59 -3.00 14.36 -6.82
N ASN A 60 -3.11 15.27 -5.85
CA ASN A 60 -2.62 16.64 -5.98
C ASN A 60 -1.11 16.67 -6.27
N ARG A 61 -0.31 15.86 -5.56
CA ARG A 61 1.14 15.77 -5.80
C ARG A 61 1.48 15.25 -7.20
N PHE A 62 0.78 14.22 -7.67
CA PHE A 62 0.99 13.68 -9.04
C PHE A 62 0.56 14.67 -10.12
N GLN A 63 -0.52 15.43 -9.90
CA GLN A 63 -1.02 16.43 -10.85
C GLN A 63 -0.14 17.69 -10.92
N GLN A 64 0.47 18.08 -9.79
CA GLN A 64 1.40 19.21 -9.73
C GLN A 64 2.74 18.93 -10.46
N ALA A 65 3.12 17.66 -10.56
CA ALA A 65 4.38 17.23 -11.16
C ALA A 65 4.32 17.12 -12.70
N ARG A 66 4.31 18.25 -13.41
CA ARG A 66 4.25 18.30 -14.89
C ARG A 66 5.56 18.00 -15.61
N ARG A 67 6.68 17.85 -14.88
CA ARG A 67 8.03 17.69 -15.45
C ARG A 67 8.61 16.33 -15.13
N VAL A 68 9.54 15.87 -15.97
CA VAL A 68 10.40 14.72 -15.65
C VAL A 68 11.26 15.11 -14.45
N ILE A 69 11.41 14.17 -13.53
CA ILE A 69 12.15 14.36 -12.28
C ILE A 69 13.51 13.68 -12.42
N SER A 70 14.52 14.25 -11.77
CA SER A 70 15.88 13.73 -11.86
C SER A 70 16.00 12.39 -11.14
N PHE A 71 17.01 11.60 -11.53
CA PHE A 71 17.39 10.40 -10.79
C PHE A 71 17.86 10.71 -9.36
N LEU A 72 18.34 11.95 -9.12
CA LEU A 72 18.81 12.40 -7.81
C LEU A 72 17.67 12.70 -6.84
N ASP A 73 16.44 12.85 -7.33
CA ASP A 73 15.26 13.14 -6.51
C ASP A 73 14.60 11.86 -5.97
N TRP A 74 15.39 10.80 -5.78
CA TRP A 74 14.90 9.51 -5.31
C TRP A 74 14.15 9.56 -3.95
N PRO A 75 14.39 10.49 -3.00
CA PRO A 75 13.55 10.60 -1.80
C PRO A 75 12.12 11.05 -2.13
N LEU A 76 11.96 11.92 -3.14
CA LEU A 76 10.64 12.35 -3.63
C LEU A 76 9.93 11.19 -4.35
N LEU A 77 10.67 10.43 -5.17
CA LEU A 77 10.13 9.24 -5.83
C LEU A 77 9.69 8.18 -4.80
N LEU A 78 10.47 8.00 -3.74
CA LEU A 78 10.16 7.10 -2.62
C LEU A 78 8.90 7.56 -1.87
N ASP A 79 8.79 8.84 -1.49
CA ASP A 79 7.58 9.41 -0.87
C ASP A 79 6.34 9.10 -1.71
N TRP A 80 6.43 9.39 -3.01
CA TRP A 80 5.35 9.19 -3.95
C TRP A 80 4.94 7.73 -4.10
N ASN A 81 5.91 6.82 -4.15
CA ASN A 81 5.60 5.41 -4.23
C ASN A 81 5.00 4.87 -2.93
N GLU A 82 5.52 5.25 -1.77
CA GLU A 82 4.96 4.77 -0.50
C GLU A 82 3.52 5.22 -0.30
N ARG A 83 3.21 6.48 -0.60
CA ARG A 83 1.82 6.94 -0.53
C ARG A 83 0.94 6.21 -1.54
N ARG A 84 1.42 5.99 -2.76
CA ARG A 84 0.70 5.21 -3.79
C ARG A 84 0.44 3.78 -3.31
N LEU A 85 1.43 3.11 -2.74
CA LEU A 85 1.30 1.73 -2.24
C LEU A 85 0.32 1.64 -1.07
N GLN A 86 0.36 2.60 -0.14
CA GLN A 86 -0.65 2.70 0.92
C GLN A 86 -2.06 2.89 0.34
N ALA A 87 -2.22 3.80 -0.63
CA ALA A 87 -3.48 4.04 -1.32
C ALA A 87 -4.04 2.80 -2.01
N LEU A 88 -3.22 2.09 -2.80
CA LEU A 88 -3.64 0.87 -3.49
C LEU A 88 -4.01 -0.25 -2.52
N CYS A 89 -3.26 -0.41 -1.43
CA CYS A 89 -3.57 -1.39 -0.40
C CYS A 89 -4.92 -1.08 0.27
N LEU A 90 -5.20 0.18 0.61
CA LEU A 90 -6.50 0.57 1.17
C LEU A 90 -7.66 0.32 0.21
N VAL A 91 -7.49 0.64 -1.07
CA VAL A 91 -8.48 0.34 -2.13
C VAL A 91 -8.73 -1.16 -2.23
N GLN A 92 -7.67 -1.97 -2.24
CA GLN A 92 -7.78 -3.42 -2.31
C GLN A 92 -8.54 -3.98 -1.10
N ILE A 93 -8.18 -3.54 0.11
CA ILE A 93 -8.86 -3.94 1.34
C ILE A 93 -10.35 -3.55 1.29
N GLN A 94 -10.69 -2.34 0.84
CA GLN A 94 -12.07 -1.90 0.71
C GLN A 94 -12.88 -2.77 -0.25
N LYS A 95 -12.31 -3.12 -1.41
CA LYS A 95 -12.95 -4.03 -2.37
C LYS A 95 -13.18 -5.42 -1.78
N ALA A 96 -12.17 -5.98 -1.11
CA ALA A 96 -12.28 -7.29 -0.47
C ALA A 96 -13.32 -7.30 0.66
N LEU A 97 -13.37 -6.24 1.48
CA LEU A 97 -14.40 -6.09 2.51
C LEU A 97 -15.81 -5.96 1.93
N GLY A 98 -15.96 -5.28 0.79
CA GLY A 98 -17.22 -5.25 0.04
C GLY A 98 -17.67 -6.66 -0.38
N ALA A 99 -16.76 -7.43 -0.96
CA ALA A 99 -17.03 -8.82 -1.38
C ALA A 99 -17.30 -9.78 -0.21
N CYS A 100 -16.74 -9.52 0.98
CA CYS A 100 -17.07 -10.29 2.19
C CYS A 100 -18.51 -10.05 2.65
N HIS A 101 -19.12 -8.90 2.34
CA HIS A 101 -20.46 -8.58 2.79
C HIS A 101 -21.53 -9.45 2.13
N ASP A 102 -21.27 -9.88 0.89
CA ASP A 102 -22.16 -10.70 0.06
C ASP A 102 -22.31 -12.15 0.56
N LEU A 103 -21.45 -12.60 1.47
CA LEU A 103 -21.33 -14.01 1.89
C LEU A 103 -21.25 -14.16 3.42
N ALA A 104 -21.88 -13.24 4.16
CA ALA A 104 -21.78 -13.05 5.61
C ALA A 104 -22.07 -14.28 6.52
N SER A 105 -22.50 -15.40 5.96
CA SER A 105 -22.73 -16.67 6.67
C SER A 105 -21.48 -17.55 6.82
N ASN A 106 -20.37 -17.28 6.12
CA ASN A 106 -19.15 -18.09 6.19
C ASN A 106 -18.22 -17.65 7.34
N PRO A 107 -17.96 -18.50 8.36
CA PRO A 107 -17.11 -18.15 9.51
C PRO A 107 -15.67 -17.76 9.15
N LEU A 108 -15.10 -18.33 8.07
CA LEU A 108 -13.75 -18.00 7.62
C LEU A 108 -13.70 -16.60 7.03
N GLN A 109 -14.74 -16.16 6.32
CA GLN A 109 -14.79 -14.81 5.75
C GLN A 109 -14.96 -13.74 6.82
N ILE A 110 -15.69 -14.04 7.90
CA ILE A 110 -15.80 -13.12 9.05
C ILE A 110 -14.39 -12.84 9.60
N LYS A 111 -13.59 -13.87 9.83
CA LYS A 111 -12.20 -13.72 10.30
C LYS A 111 -11.31 -12.97 9.31
N ILE A 112 -11.45 -13.25 8.01
CA ILE A 112 -10.71 -12.53 6.98
C ILE A 112 -11.10 -11.04 7.00
N ALA A 113 -12.39 -10.72 7.10
CA ALA A 113 -12.87 -9.35 7.16
C ALA A 113 -12.39 -8.61 8.42
N GLU A 114 -12.39 -9.27 9.58
CA GLU A 114 -11.80 -8.73 10.81
C GLU A 114 -10.33 -8.39 10.62
N ARG A 115 -9.53 -9.32 10.11
CA ARG A 115 -8.10 -9.10 9.89
C ARG A 115 -7.82 -8.00 8.86
N LEU A 116 -8.61 -7.94 7.79
CA LEU A 116 -8.53 -6.86 6.80
C LEU A 116 -8.84 -5.48 7.42
N ARG A 117 -9.81 -5.38 8.33
CA ARG A 117 -10.09 -4.14 9.08
C ARG A 117 -8.95 -3.77 10.03
N GLU A 118 -8.33 -4.75 10.69
CA GLU A 118 -7.14 -4.51 11.53
C GLU A 118 -6.00 -3.91 10.70
N ILE A 119 -5.67 -4.53 9.56
CA ILE A 119 -4.64 -4.02 8.64
C ILE A 119 -4.97 -2.60 8.18
N GLN A 120 -6.23 -2.36 7.79
CA GLN A 120 -6.70 -1.02 7.40
C GLN A 120 -6.48 0.02 8.51
N ASN A 121 -6.80 -0.33 9.75
CA ASN A 121 -6.62 0.56 10.89
C ASN A 121 -5.13 0.81 11.21
N LEU A 122 -4.28 -0.22 11.08
CA LEU A 122 -2.83 -0.08 11.25
C LEU A 122 -2.24 0.89 10.24
N ILE A 123 -2.60 0.76 8.96
CA ILE A 123 -2.17 1.69 7.89
C ILE A 123 -2.64 3.12 8.19
N ARG A 124 -3.90 3.29 8.62
CA ARG A 124 -4.45 4.61 8.97
C ARG A 124 -3.78 5.27 10.16
N SER A 125 -3.34 4.48 11.15
CA SER A 125 -2.67 5.00 12.34
C SER A 125 -1.25 5.51 12.10
N HIS A 126 -0.67 5.23 10.92
CA HIS A 126 0.68 5.64 10.54
C HIS A 126 0.68 6.39 9.18
N PRO A 127 0.07 7.58 9.12
CA PRO A 127 0.09 8.38 7.91
C PRO A 127 1.53 8.85 7.59
N ILE A 128 1.83 9.02 6.32
CA ILE A 128 3.09 9.63 5.88
C ILE A 128 2.97 11.15 6.04
N ASP A 129 3.77 11.71 6.96
CA ASP A 129 3.84 13.16 7.27
C ASP A 129 4.13 14.04 6.04
N ASP A 130 3.81 15.33 6.14
CA ASP A 130 4.10 16.32 5.10
C ASP A 130 4.87 17.54 5.67
N PRO A 131 6.18 17.72 5.37
CA PRO A 131 7.03 16.85 4.55
C PRO A 131 7.52 15.59 5.30
N PRO A 132 7.71 14.44 4.61
CA PRO A 132 8.17 13.22 5.25
C PRO A 132 9.67 13.25 5.56
N ARG A 133 10.07 12.61 6.66
CA ARG A 133 11.49 12.32 6.90
C ARG A 133 11.89 11.05 6.17
N PHE A 134 13.10 11.04 5.61
CA PHE A 134 13.59 9.92 4.82
C PHE A 134 13.65 8.60 5.60
N VAL A 135 14.09 8.64 6.86
CA VAL A 135 14.18 7.45 7.73
C VAL A 135 12.79 6.85 7.96
N ASP A 136 11.77 7.70 8.11
CA ASP A 136 10.39 7.26 8.33
C ASP A 136 9.81 6.61 7.07
N LEU A 137 10.20 7.07 5.86
CA LEU A 137 9.83 6.42 4.61
C LEU A 137 10.41 5.00 4.49
N ILE A 138 11.68 4.80 4.87
CA ILE A 138 12.29 3.46 4.89
C ILE A 138 11.59 2.57 5.92
N ALA A 139 11.37 3.09 7.13
CA ALA A 139 10.71 2.36 8.21
C ALA A 139 9.30 1.93 7.78
N ASN A 140 8.54 2.84 7.17
CA ASN A 140 7.22 2.56 6.60
C ASN A 140 7.30 1.50 5.51
N ARG A 141 8.23 1.60 4.55
CA ARG A 141 8.38 0.61 3.47
C ARG A 141 8.56 -0.80 4.04
N ILE A 142 9.44 -0.96 5.04
CA ILE A 142 9.70 -2.25 5.67
C ILE A 142 8.49 -2.75 6.45
N ALA A 143 7.88 -1.90 7.29
CA ALA A 143 6.76 -2.30 8.14
C ALA A 143 5.50 -2.63 7.33
N PHE A 144 5.19 -1.82 6.32
CA PHE A 144 3.99 -1.98 5.51
C PHE A 144 4.12 -3.02 4.40
N SER A 145 5.32 -3.42 4.00
CA SER A 145 5.51 -4.47 3.00
C SER A 145 4.83 -5.79 3.42
N ALA A 146 5.03 -6.24 4.66
CA ALA A 146 4.39 -7.44 5.18
C ALA A 146 2.85 -7.33 5.21
N LEU A 147 2.34 -6.16 5.63
CA LEU A 147 0.90 -5.90 5.67
C LEU A 147 0.27 -5.89 4.27
N ARG A 148 0.99 -5.39 3.26
CA ARG A 148 0.55 -5.43 1.85
C ARG A 148 0.48 -6.86 1.34
N GLU A 149 1.51 -7.66 1.56
CA GLU A 149 1.51 -9.09 1.20
C GLU A 149 0.35 -9.84 1.85
N GLU A 150 0.14 -9.64 3.16
CA GLU A 150 -0.97 -10.24 3.89
C GLU A 150 -2.32 -9.81 3.34
N SER A 151 -2.53 -8.50 3.11
CA SER A 151 -3.78 -7.98 2.55
C SER A 151 -4.09 -8.56 1.16
N SER A 152 -3.05 -8.77 0.35
CA SER A 152 -3.17 -9.36 -0.98
C SER A 152 -3.55 -10.83 -0.93
N TYR A 153 -2.88 -11.59 -0.06
CA TYR A 153 -3.23 -12.97 0.22
C TYR A 153 -4.69 -13.10 0.68
N LEU A 154 -5.10 -12.32 1.67
CA LEU A 154 -6.46 -12.34 2.20
C LEU A 154 -7.51 -11.98 1.15
N SER A 155 -7.24 -10.97 0.31
CA SER A 155 -8.12 -10.57 -0.79
C SER A 155 -8.31 -11.70 -1.81
N SER A 156 -7.23 -12.38 -2.21
CA SER A 156 -7.31 -13.54 -3.11
C SER A 156 -8.14 -14.69 -2.50
N ARG A 157 -8.08 -14.88 -1.17
CA ARG A 157 -8.90 -15.89 -0.49
C ARG A 157 -10.38 -15.55 -0.47
N VAL A 158 -10.73 -14.26 -0.34
CA VAL A 158 -12.13 -13.82 -0.46
C VAL A 158 -12.67 -14.13 -1.84
N GLU A 159 -11.89 -13.85 -2.90
CA GLU A 159 -12.26 -14.16 -4.29
C GLU A 159 -12.44 -15.67 -4.50
N SER A 160 -11.50 -16.50 -4.05
CA SER A 160 -11.63 -17.97 -4.17
C SER A 160 -12.87 -18.50 -3.42
N LEU A 161 -13.21 -17.94 -2.26
CA LEU A 161 -14.40 -18.36 -1.52
C LEU A 161 -15.69 -17.92 -2.21
N ARG A 162 -15.67 -16.81 -2.94
CA ARG A 162 -16.80 -16.35 -3.74
C ARG A 162 -17.01 -17.21 -4.99
N GLU A 163 -15.94 -17.64 -5.65
CA GLU A 163 -16.03 -18.54 -6.81
C GLU A 163 -16.53 -19.95 -6.44
N ALA A 164 -16.32 -20.36 -5.18
CA ALA A 164 -16.73 -21.67 -4.67
C ALA A 164 -18.15 -21.72 -4.07
N ALA A 165 -18.83 -20.57 -3.95
CA ALA A 165 -20.17 -20.42 -3.37
C ALA A 165 -21.25 -20.32 -4.45
#